data_AF-A0A0F8ZP43-F1
#
_entry.id   AF-A0A0F8ZP43-F1
#
_cell.length_a   1.000
_cell.length_b   1.000
_cell.length_c   1.000
_cell.angle_alpha   90.00
_cell.angle_beta   90.00
_cell.angle_gamma   90.00
#
_symmetry.space_group_name_H-M   'P 1'
#
loop_
_entity.id
_entity.type
_entity.pdbx_description
1 polymer ?
#
loop_
_entity_poly.entity_id
_entity_poly.type
_entity_poly.pdbx_seq_one_letter_code
_entity_poly.pdbx_strand_id
1 'polypeptide(L)' 'SDNNIFPDLLTEEDLIKFLRIPSVSKAQDYHNVIAHLKRIHDLPCIHICRQPLYPIEAVRKWIGEKTILEK' A
#
# COMPACT_ATOMS: atom_id res chain seq x y z
N SER A 1 19.57 -13.59 -11.98
CA SER A 1 18.18 -13.86 -12.37
C SER A 1 17.28 -12.99 -11.54
N ASP A 2 16.61 -12.01 -12.13
CA ASP A 2 15.24 -11.63 -11.74
C ASP A 2 14.65 -10.74 -12.84
N ASN A 3 14.23 -11.39 -13.93
CA ASN A 3 13.39 -10.75 -14.96
C ASN A 3 11.96 -10.85 -14.48
N ASN A 4 11.58 -10.07 -13.48
CA ASN A 4 10.17 -9.89 -13.18
C ASN A 4 9.62 -8.83 -14.13
N ILE A 5 9.28 -9.27 -15.35
CA ILE A 5 8.75 -8.43 -16.44
C ILE A 5 7.30 -7.99 -16.13
N PHE A 6 6.72 -8.47 -15.03
CA PHE A 6 5.38 -8.13 -14.60
C PHE A 6 5.45 -7.17 -13.41
N PRO A 7 4.70 -6.04 -13.46
CA PRO A 7 4.61 -5.18 -12.30
C PRO A 7 3.90 -5.97 -11.19
N ASP A 8 4.59 -6.13 -10.07
CA ASP A 8 4.01 -6.65 -8.83
C ASP A 8 2.97 -5.65 -8.31
N LEU A 9 1.72 -5.86 -8.72
CA LEU A 9 0.57 -5.05 -8.33
C LEU A 9 -0.19 -5.77 -7.23
N LEU A 10 -0.28 -5.13 -6.07
CA LEU A 10 -1.12 -5.58 -4.97
C LEU A 10 -2.54 -5.07 -5.19
N THR A 11 -3.52 -5.92 -4.87
CA THR A 11 -4.88 -5.45 -4.61
C THR A 11 -4.96 -4.79 -3.22
N GLU A 12 -6.11 -4.22 -2.88
CA GLU A 12 -6.28 -3.63 -1.55
C GLU A 12 -6.18 -4.66 -0.42
N GLU A 13 -6.72 -5.87 -0.62
CA GLU A 13 -6.60 -6.97 0.34
C GLU A 13 -5.16 -7.44 0.52
N ASP A 14 -4.38 -7.50 -0.56
CA ASP A 14 -2.97 -7.86 -0.50
C ASP A 14 -2.17 -6.77 0.21
N LEU A 15 -2.48 -5.50 -0.04
CA LEU A 15 -1.85 -4.38 0.64
C LEU A 15 -2.12 -4.40 2.15
N ILE A 16 -3.36 -4.70 2.57
CA ILE A 16 -3.73 -4.81 3.99
C ILE A 16 -2.88 -5.87 4.69
N LYS A 17 -2.68 -7.03 4.04
CA LYS A 17 -1.81 -8.10 4.53
C LYS A 17 -0.35 -7.68 4.52
N PHE A 18 0.10 -7.03 3.45
CA PHE A 18 1.48 -6.56 3.27
C PHE A 18 1.91 -5.58 4.37
N LEU A 19 1.05 -4.60 4.68
CA LEU A 19 1.28 -3.61 5.74
C LEU A 19 1.00 -4.14 7.15
N ARG A 20 0.54 -5.38 7.29
CA ARG A 20 0.09 -5.99 8.56
C ARG A 20 -0.89 -5.10 9.34
N ILE A 21 -1.75 -4.36 8.63
CA ILE A 21 -2.80 -3.52 9.23
C ILE A 21 -3.60 -4.24 10.31
N PRO A 22 -4.08 -5.50 10.14
CA PRO A 22 -4.83 -6.19 11.19
C PRO A 22 -4.03 -6.44 12.48
N SER A 23 -2.69 -6.46 12.40
CA SER A 23 -1.84 -6.64 13.58
C SER A 23 -1.55 -5.32 14.31
N VAL A 24 -1.58 -4.19 13.60
CA VAL A 24 -1.24 -2.87 14.17
C VAL A 24 -2.47 -1.99 14.44
N SER A 25 -3.60 -2.30 13.82
CA SER A 25 -4.83 -1.52 13.91
C SER A 25 -5.99 -2.41 14.34
N LYS A 26 -6.76 -1.93 15.33
CA LYS A 26 -8.02 -2.56 15.79
C LYS A 26 -9.24 -2.11 14.98
N ALA A 27 -9.04 -1.47 13.82
CA ALA A 27 -10.13 -1.01 12.99
C ALA A 27 -11.01 -2.18 12.54
N GLN A 28 -12.34 -2.01 12.61
CA GLN A 28 -13.29 -2.98 12.05
C GLN A 28 -13.32 -2.92 10.51
N ASP A 29 -13.02 -1.75 9.93
CA ASP A 29 -13.01 -1.49 8.49
C ASP A 29 -11.62 -1.10 8.00
N TYR A 30 -10.88 -2.08 7.48
CA TYR A 30 -9.55 -1.84 6.91
C TYR A 30 -9.59 -1.00 5.63
N HIS A 31 -10.71 -1.02 4.89
CA HIS A 31 -10.90 -0.14 3.74
C HIS A 31 -10.75 1.34 4.12
N ASN A 32 -11.29 1.73 5.28
CA ASN A 32 -11.18 3.10 5.77
C ASN A 32 -9.74 3.44 6.16
N VAL A 33 -8.98 2.49 6.70
CA VAL A 33 -7.55 2.68 6.98
C VAL A 33 -6.79 2.94 5.68
N ILE A 34 -7.03 2.15 4.64
CA ILE A 34 -6.38 2.32 3.34
C ILE A 34 -6.81 3.64 2.67
N ALA A 35 -8.09 4.02 2.75
CA ALA A 35 -8.58 5.32 2.29
C ALA A 35 -7.92 6.50 3.03
N HIS A 36 -7.72 6.36 4.34
CA HIS A 36 -7.02 7.34 5.16
C HIS A 36 -5.55 7.45 4.75
N LEU A 37 -4.85 6.32 4.57
CA LEU A 37 -3.47 6.28 4.08
C LEU A 37 -3.34 6.93 2.69
N LYS A 38 -4.28 6.66 1.78
CA LYS A 38 -4.36 7.31 0.46
C LYS A 38 -4.49 8.83 0.58
N ARG A 39 -5.39 9.34 1.44
CA ARG A 39 -5.68 10.78 1.53
C ARG A 39 -4.66 11.58 2.34
N ILE A 40 -4.20 11.05 3.46
CA ILE A 40 -3.39 11.81 4.43
C ILE A 40 -1.91 11.53 4.25
N HIS A 41 -1.55 10.29 3.89
CA HIS A 41 -0.16 9.89 3.78
C HIS A 41 0.33 9.76 2.34
N ASP A 42 -0.51 10.07 1.34
CA ASP A 42 -0.19 10.01 -0.08
C ASP A 42 0.28 8.60 -0.51
N LEU A 43 -0.49 7.59 -0.12
CA LEU A 43 -0.17 6.20 -0.45
C LEU A 43 -0.23 6.00 -1.99
N PRO A 44 0.85 5.48 -2.62
CA PRO A 44 0.89 5.31 -4.07
C PRO A 44 -0.09 4.24 -4.53
N CYS A 45 -0.98 4.62 -5.46
CA CYS A 45 -1.93 3.72 -6.10
C CYS A 45 -2.14 4.08 -7.57
N ILE A 46 -2.44 3.08 -8.38
CA ILE A 46 -2.83 3.22 -9.78
C ILE A 46 -4.25 2.69 -9.96
N HIS A 47 -5.03 3.30 -10.85
CA HIS A 47 -6.40 2.85 -11.12
C HIS A 47 -6.46 2.15 -12.48
N ILE A 48 -6.68 0.83 -12.47
CA ILE A 48 -6.87 0.03 -13.69
C ILE A 48 -8.31 -0.47 -13.70
N CYS A 49 -9.06 -0.18 -14.76
CA CYS A 49 -10.47 -0.59 -14.88
C CYS A 49 -11.34 -0.22 -13.66
N ARG A 50 -11.12 0.97 -13.08
CA ARG A 50 -11.78 1.48 -11.85
C ARG A 50 -11.38 0.77 -10.54
N GLN A 51 -10.45 -0.18 -10.58
CA GLN A 51 -9.93 -0.84 -9.40
C GLN A 51 -8.59 -0.22 -8.98
N PRO A 52 -8.43 0.18 -7.71
CA PRO A 52 -7.15 0.65 -7.19
C PRO A 52 -6.21 -0.55 -7.01
N LEU A 53 -5.02 -0.43 -7.58
CA LEU A 53 -3.91 -1.37 -7.44
C LEU A 53 -2.69 -0.63 -6.89
N TYR A 54 -1.84 -1.34 -6.17
CA TYR A 54 -0.72 -0.77 -5.44
C TYR A 54 0.57 -1.42 -5.91
N PRO A 55 1.42 -0.72 -6.66
CA PRO A 55 2.69 -1.27 -7.08
C PRO A 55 3.60 -1.52 -5.88
N ILE A 56 4.08 -2.75 -5.68
CA ILE A 56 4.90 -3.15 -4.52
C ILE A 56 6.10 -2.23 -4.36
N GLU A 57 6.82 -1.94 -5.43
CA GLU A 57 8.01 -1.10 -5.39
C GLU A 57 7.71 0.32 -4.89
N ALA A 58 6.61 0.91 -5.36
CA ALA A 58 6.19 2.23 -4.93
C ALA A 58 5.77 2.22 -3.46
N VAL A 59 5.04 1.19 -3.01
CA VAL A 59 4.65 1.03 -1.60
C VAL A 59 5.89 0.88 -0.73
N ARG A 60 6.88 0.06 -1.13
CA ARG A 60 8.14 -0.12 -0.38
C ARG A 60 8.93 1.19 -0.28
N LYS A 61 9.02 1.93 -1.38
CA LYS A 61 9.67 3.25 -1.39
C LYS A 61 8.95 4.21 -0.45
N TRP A 62 7.63 4.28 -0.53
CA TRP A 62 6.80 5.12 0.34
C TRP A 62 6.98 4.77 1.82
N ILE A 63 7.03 3.49 2.20
CA ILE A 63 7.35 3.06 3.58
C ILE A 63 8.73 3.59 4.00
N GLY A 64 9.73 3.46 3.12
CA GLY A 64 11.09 3.96 3.38
C GLY A 64 11.13 5.47 3.58
N GLU A 65 10.43 6.24 2.75
CA GLU A 65 10.34 7.71 2.86
C GLU A 65 9.64 8.15 4.15
N LYS A 66 8.55 7.46 4.54
CA LYS A 66 7.86 7.74 5.81
C LYS A 66 8.71 7.41 7.04
N THR A 67 9.53 6.36 6.97
CA THR A 67 10.43 5.96 8.07
C THR A 67 11.56 6.97 8.30
N ILE A 68 12.00 7.68 7.24
CA ILE A 68 13.05 8.71 7.35
C ILE A 68 12.52 10.02 7.93
N LEU A 69 11.22 10.30 7.75
CA LEU A 69 10.58 11.54 8.20
C LEU A 69 10.27 11.57 9.72
N GLU A 70 10.34 10.43 10.41
CA GLU A 70 10.20 10.33 11.89
C GLU A 70 11.56 10.46 12.62
N LYS A 71 12.52 11.21 12.06
CA LYS A 71 13.78 11.56 12.74
C LYS A 71 13.85 13.03 13.12
#